data_AF-A0A453N4S8-F1
#
_entry.id   AF-A0A453N4S8-F1
#
_cell.length_a   1.000
_cell.length_b   1.000
_cell.length_c   1.000
_cell.angle_alpha   90.00
_cell.angle_beta   90.00
_cell.angle_gamma   90.00
#
_symmetry.space_group_name_H-M   'P 1'
#
loop_
_entity.id
_entity.type
_entity.pdbx_description
1 polymer ?
#
loop_
_entity_poly.entity_id
_entity_poly.type
_entity_poly.pdbx_seq_one_letter_code
_entity_poly.pdbx_strand_id
1 'polypeptide(L)'
;MADHDAWRELAEIYVSLQMYKQAAFCYEELILAQPTIPLYHLAYAEVLYTLGGLENLQTAKKYYASTIQLTGGKNTRALFGVCLCSAAISQLTKGRNKEEESSELQSLAAEALMKDYKRRAPSMEALVAGMLKNMKLS
;
A
#
# COMPACT_ATOMS: atom_id res chain seq x y z
N MET A 1 23.74 13.17 -11.95
CA MET A 1 23.96 11.83 -11.39
C MET A 1 23.78 11.98 -9.88
N ALA A 2 22.58 11.67 -9.39
CA ALA A 2 22.29 11.67 -7.95
C ALA A 2 22.52 10.25 -7.44
N ASP A 3 23.14 10.10 -6.28
CA ASP A 3 23.37 8.80 -5.66
C ASP A 3 22.05 8.28 -5.09
N HIS A 4 21.37 7.41 -5.84
CA HIS A 4 20.07 6.87 -5.47
C HIS A 4 20.13 5.94 -4.25
N ASP A 5 21.26 5.26 -4.05
CA ASP A 5 21.42 4.38 -2.90
C ASP A 5 21.55 5.21 -1.62
N ALA A 6 22.28 6.33 -1.66
CA ALA A 6 22.34 7.27 -0.55
C ALA A 6 20.96 7.85 -0.18
N TRP A 7 20.12 8.20 -1.17
CA TRP A 7 18.75 8.65 -0.93
C TRP A 7 17.87 7.57 -0.30
N ARG A 8 18.02 6.32 -0.73
CA ARG A 8 17.31 5.17 -0.16
C ARG A 8 17.73 4.94 1.29
N GLU A 9 19.03 4.87 1.57
CA GLU A 9 19.56 4.68 2.91
C GLU A 9 19.11 5.81 3.84
N LEU A 10 19.12 7.06 3.37
CA LEU A 10 18.61 8.20 4.13
C LEU A 10 17.11 8.07 4.44
N ALA A 11 16.31 7.63 3.47
CA ALA A 11 14.87 7.38 3.68
C ALA A 11 14.65 6.31 4.76
N GLU A 12 15.41 5.21 4.73
CA GLU A 12 15.35 4.13 5.72
C GLU A 12 15.77 4.60 7.12
N ILE A 13 16.82 5.42 7.22
CA ILE A 13 17.22 6.07 8.49
C ILE A 13 16.07 6.95 9.00
N TYR A 14 15.46 7.78 8.17
CA TYR A 14 14.33 8.61 8.59
C TYR A 14 13.13 7.79 9.04
N VAL A 15 12.83 6.66 8.39
CA VAL A 15 11.80 5.72 8.86
C VAL A 15 12.16 5.19 10.25
N SER A 16 13.41 4.77 10.47
CA SER A 16 13.86 4.23 11.76
C SER A 16 13.77 5.24 12.90
N LEU A 17 13.92 6.53 12.59
CA LEU A 17 13.80 7.66 13.51
C LEU A 17 12.37 8.23 13.59
N GLN A 18 11.38 7.57 12.96
CA GLN A 18 9.98 8.02 12.91
C GLN A 18 9.80 9.41 12.25
N MET A 19 10.78 9.84 11.45
CA MET A 19 10.80 11.08 10.69
C MET A 19 10.09 10.88 9.34
N TYR A 20 8.82 10.46 9.39
CA TYR A 20 8.09 9.97 8.20
C TYR A 20 7.90 11.01 7.10
N LYS A 21 7.80 12.30 7.43
CA LYS A 21 7.70 13.37 6.41
C LYS A 21 8.98 13.50 5.60
N GLN A 22 10.13 13.38 6.26
CA GLN A 22 11.44 13.42 5.62
C GLN A 22 11.69 12.16 4.81
N ALA A 23 11.29 10.99 5.34
CA ALA A 23 11.33 9.73 4.58
C ALA A 23 10.45 9.80 3.32
N ALA A 24 9.24 10.35 3.42
CA ALA A 24 8.33 10.54 2.30
C ALA A 24 8.99 11.37 1.19
N PHE A 25 9.59 12.51 1.55
CA PHE A 25 10.32 13.36 0.60
C PHE A 25 11.46 12.60 -0.10
N CYS A 26 12.24 11.80 0.63
CA CYS A 26 13.30 11.00 0.02
C CYS A 26 12.76 10.00 -1.01
N TYR A 27 11.63 9.35 -0.71
CA TYR A 27 11.00 8.42 -1.65
C TYR A 27 10.35 9.14 -2.85
N GLU A 28 9.85 10.37 -2.70
CA GLU A 28 9.39 11.18 -3.84
C GLU A 28 10.54 11.44 -4.82
N GLU A 29 11.70 11.87 -4.33
CA GLU A 29 12.89 12.09 -5.16
C GLU A 29 13.35 10.79 -5.85
N LEU A 30 13.30 9.66 -5.14
CA LEU A 30 13.61 8.35 -5.72
C LEU A 30 12.63 7.93 -6.82
N ILE A 31 11.34 8.17 -6.64
CA ILE A 31 10.31 7.86 -7.64
C ILE A 31 10.44 8.79 -8.85
N LEU A 32 10.72 10.07 -8.65
CA LEU A 32 10.97 11.03 -9.73
C LEU A 32 12.19 10.62 -10.57
N ALA A 33 13.26 10.17 -9.93
CA ALA A 33 14.46 9.73 -10.62
C ALA A 33 14.32 8.35 -11.28
N GLN A 34 13.59 7.43 -10.65
CA GLN A 34 13.47 6.02 -11.08
C GLN A 34 12.02 5.53 -10.96
N PRO A 35 11.11 5.98 -11.85
CA PRO A 35 9.67 5.78 -11.69
C PRO A 35 9.20 4.33 -11.88
N THR A 36 10.03 3.47 -12.46
CA THR A 36 9.68 2.07 -12.75
C THR A 36 10.09 1.08 -11.65
N ILE A 37 10.75 1.54 -10.59
CA ILE A 37 11.23 0.68 -9.50
C ILE A 37 10.09 0.46 -8.47
N PRO A 38 9.47 -0.73 -8.40
CA PRO A 38 8.28 -0.95 -7.57
C PRO A 38 8.54 -0.76 -6.07
N LEU A 39 9.78 -1.00 -5.63
CA LEU A 39 10.15 -0.91 -4.22
C LEU A 39 10.01 0.51 -3.67
N TYR A 40 10.26 1.54 -4.48
CA TYR A 40 10.10 2.94 -4.04
C TYR A 40 8.62 3.30 -3.87
N HIS A 41 7.77 2.88 -4.81
CA HIS A 41 6.32 3.05 -4.71
C HIS A 41 5.76 2.35 -3.46
N LEU A 42 6.23 1.13 -3.19
CA LEU A 42 5.81 0.35 -2.02
C LEU A 42 6.20 1.06 -0.71
N ALA A 43 7.47 1.44 -0.58
CA ALA A 43 7.97 2.10 0.61
C ALA A 43 7.30 3.46 0.85
N TYR A 44 7.09 4.26 -0.20
CA TYR A 44 6.36 5.51 -0.11
C TYR A 44 4.91 5.30 0.34
N ALA A 45 4.21 4.31 -0.22
CA ALA A 45 2.86 3.96 0.20
C ALA A 45 2.78 3.57 1.69
N GLU A 46 3.77 2.85 2.20
CA GLU A 46 3.85 2.46 3.61
C GLU A 46 4.09 3.67 4.53
N VAL A 47 4.98 4.58 4.14
CA VAL A 47 5.24 5.82 4.87
C VAL A 47 3.98 6.68 4.92
N LEU A 48 3.28 6.86 3.79
CA LEU A 48 2.03 7.60 3.71
C LEU A 48 0.92 6.95 4.54
N TYR A 49 0.78 5.62 4.47
CA TYR A 49 -0.17 4.89 5.31
C TYR A 49 0.09 5.14 6.80
N THR A 50 1.36 5.12 7.20
CA THR A 50 1.82 5.36 8.57
C THR A 50 1.55 6.81 9.02
N LEU A 51 1.78 7.79 8.15
CA LEU A 51 1.42 9.20 8.41
C LEU A 51 -0.08 9.38 8.64
N GLY A 52 -0.92 8.55 7.99
CA GLY A 52 -2.35 8.54 8.18
C GLY A 52 -3.05 9.84 7.73
N GLY A 53 -4.34 9.94 8.00
CA GLY A 53 -5.19 11.00 7.43
C GLY A 53 -5.70 10.65 6.04
N LEU A 54 -6.85 11.23 5.68
CA LEU A 54 -7.60 10.82 4.48
C LEU A 54 -6.78 10.96 3.19
N GLU A 55 -6.13 12.11 3.00
CA GLU A 55 -5.33 12.42 1.80
C GLU A 55 -4.13 11.48 1.65
N ASN A 56 -3.40 11.23 2.74
CA ASN A 56 -2.27 10.31 2.73
C ASN A 56 -2.73 8.87 2.46
N LEU A 57 -3.86 8.43 3.03
CA LEU A 57 -4.38 7.09 2.80
C LEU A 57 -4.86 6.89 1.35
N GLN A 58 -5.49 7.91 0.76
CA GLN A 58 -5.86 7.90 -0.66
C GLN A 58 -4.62 7.85 -1.55
N THR A 59 -3.59 8.63 -1.22
CA THR A 59 -2.32 8.65 -1.96
C THR A 59 -1.59 7.31 -1.80
N ALA A 60 -1.50 6.76 -0.58
CA ALA A 60 -0.95 5.44 -0.32
C ALA A 60 -1.65 4.35 -1.14
N LYS A 61 -2.98 4.38 -1.23
CA LYS A 61 -3.75 3.43 -2.06
C LYS A 61 -3.31 3.47 -3.52
N LYS A 62 -3.07 4.67 -4.08
CA LYS A 62 -2.58 4.84 -5.45
C LYS A 62 -1.19 4.23 -5.64
N TYR A 63 -0.26 4.48 -4.72
CA TYR A 63 1.11 3.94 -4.82
C TYR A 63 1.20 2.42 -4.56
N TYR A 64 0.33 1.87 -3.71
CA TYR A 64 0.14 0.42 -3.64
C TYR A 64 -0.39 -0.13 -4.97
N ALA A 65 -1.37 0.53 -5.61
CA ALA A 65 -1.86 0.13 -6.93
C ALA A 65 -0.76 0.19 -8.01
N SER A 66 0.06 1.23 -8.02
CA SER A 66 1.24 1.34 -8.89
C SER A 66 2.23 0.18 -8.65
N THR A 67 2.46 -0.18 -7.39
CA THR A 67 3.31 -1.35 -7.04
C THR A 67 2.72 -2.66 -7.58
N ILE A 68 1.40 -2.86 -7.44
CA ILE A 68 0.70 -4.03 -8.00
C ILE A 68 0.88 -4.08 -9.52
N GLN A 69 0.69 -2.96 -10.22
CA GLN A 69 0.85 -2.88 -11.67
C GLN A 69 2.29 -3.20 -12.09
N LEU A 70 3.29 -2.56 -11.49
CA LEU A 70 4.71 -2.75 -11.83
C LEU A 70 5.22 -4.17 -11.52
N THR A 71 4.57 -4.89 -10.59
CA THR A 71 4.94 -6.27 -10.22
C THR A 71 4.06 -7.33 -10.88
N GLY A 72 3.16 -6.94 -11.79
CA GLY A 72 2.24 -7.86 -12.46
C GLY A 72 1.30 -8.58 -11.49
N GLY A 73 0.86 -7.90 -10.42
CA GLY A 73 -0.11 -8.41 -9.44
C GLY A 73 0.47 -9.39 -8.42
N LYS A 74 1.79 -9.53 -8.32
CA LYS A 74 2.45 -10.56 -7.48
C LYS A 74 2.90 -10.05 -6.12
N ASN A 75 2.89 -8.74 -5.89
CA ASN A 75 3.33 -8.18 -4.62
C ASN A 75 2.23 -8.29 -3.54
N THR A 76 2.33 -9.31 -2.70
CA THR A 76 1.39 -9.59 -1.60
C THR A 76 1.28 -8.41 -0.61
N ARG A 77 2.38 -7.69 -0.37
CA ARG A 77 2.43 -6.55 0.55
C ARG A 77 1.59 -5.38 0.02
N ALA A 78 1.70 -5.09 -1.27
CA ALA A 78 0.88 -4.07 -1.93
C ALA A 78 -0.60 -4.44 -2.00
N LEU A 79 -0.92 -5.72 -2.24
CA LEU A 79 -2.30 -6.21 -2.21
C LEU A 79 -2.95 -6.00 -0.83
N PHE A 80 -2.24 -6.34 0.26
CA PHE A 80 -2.71 -6.02 1.60
C PHE A 80 -2.80 -4.50 1.86
N GLY A 81 -1.84 -3.73 1.36
CA GLY A 81 -1.83 -2.27 1.44
C GLY A 81 -3.10 -1.65 0.88
N VAL A 82 -3.56 -2.07 -0.30
CA VAL A 82 -4.84 -1.63 -0.88
C VAL A 82 -6.03 -1.97 0.02
N CYS A 83 -6.10 -3.21 0.52
CA CYS A 83 -7.17 -3.63 1.43
C CYS A 83 -7.21 -2.76 2.70
N LEU A 84 -6.05 -2.56 3.33
CA LEU A 84 -5.89 -1.77 4.55
C LEU A 84 -6.23 -0.30 4.33
N CYS A 85 -5.77 0.31 3.23
CA CYS A 85 -6.14 1.67 2.84
C CYS A 85 -7.65 1.80 2.68
N SER A 86 -8.29 0.90 1.94
CA SER A 86 -9.74 0.95 1.71
C SER A 86 -10.54 0.82 3.02
N ALA A 87 -10.12 -0.08 3.91
CA ALA A 87 -10.75 -0.22 5.23
C ALA A 87 -10.59 1.05 6.08
N ALA A 88 -9.39 1.62 6.15
CA ALA A 88 -9.11 2.84 6.91
C ALA A 88 -9.87 4.06 6.34
N ILE A 89 -9.87 4.25 5.02
CA ILE A 89 -10.63 5.31 4.34
C ILE A 89 -12.13 5.16 4.63
N SER A 90 -12.68 3.93 4.56
CA SER A 90 -14.09 3.70 4.85
C SER A 90 -14.46 4.01 6.30
N GLN A 91 -13.54 3.82 7.25
CA GLN A 91 -13.75 4.18 8.64
C GLN A 91 -13.75 5.70 8.83
N LEU A 92 -12.81 6.41 8.22
CA LEU A 92 -12.68 7.87 8.31
C LEU A 92 -13.80 8.63 7.60
N THR A 93 -14.37 8.05 6.54
CA THR A 93 -15.44 8.67 5.74
C THR A 93 -16.84 8.25 6.16
N LYS A 94 -16.96 7.43 7.21
CA LYS A 94 -18.25 6.94 7.72
C LYS A 94 -19.17 8.13 8.07
N GLY A 95 -20.33 8.21 7.40
CA GLY A 95 -21.32 9.28 7.62
C GLY A 95 -21.15 10.53 6.74
N ARG A 96 -20.15 10.57 5.85
CA ARG A 96 -20.02 11.60 4.80
C ARG A 96 -20.65 11.08 3.51
N ASN A 97 -21.33 11.94 2.73
CA ASN A 97 -21.86 11.57 1.42
C ASN A 97 -20.71 11.07 0.54
N LYS A 98 -20.76 9.79 0.16
CA LYS A 98 -19.72 9.14 -0.63
C LYS A 98 -19.85 9.55 -2.09
N GLU A 99 -18.79 10.13 -2.64
CA GLU A 99 -18.46 9.82 -4.02
C GLU A 99 -17.89 8.40 -4.01
N GLU A 100 -18.60 7.47 -4.66
CA GLU A 100 -18.21 6.07 -4.76
C GLU A 100 -16.97 5.95 -5.66
N GLU A 101 -15.78 6.20 -5.10
CA GLU A 101 -14.54 5.76 -5.74
C GLU A 101 -14.56 4.23 -5.83
N SER A 102 -14.56 3.73 -7.08
CA SER A 102 -14.81 2.35 -7.47
C SER A 102 -14.28 1.32 -6.48
N SER A 103 -15.22 0.57 -5.89
CA SER A 103 -14.96 -0.44 -4.87
C SER A 103 -14.26 -1.70 -5.40
N GLU A 104 -13.93 -1.74 -6.69
CA GLU A 104 -13.49 -2.94 -7.39
C GLU A 104 -12.02 -3.29 -7.10
N LEU A 105 -11.15 -2.30 -6.87
CA LEU A 105 -9.73 -2.57 -6.71
C LEU A 105 -9.45 -3.40 -5.43
N GLN A 106 -10.12 -3.10 -4.32
CA GLN A 106 -9.91 -3.84 -3.08
C GLN A 106 -10.51 -5.25 -3.09
N SER A 107 -11.62 -5.49 -3.80
CA SER A 107 -12.18 -6.84 -3.93
C SER A 107 -11.26 -7.70 -4.80
N LEU A 108 -10.76 -7.16 -5.91
CA LEU A 108 -9.77 -7.83 -6.75
C LEU A 108 -8.48 -8.13 -5.99
N ALA A 109 -8.01 -7.20 -5.14
CA ALA A 109 -6.84 -7.43 -4.30
C ALA A 109 -7.07 -8.56 -3.28
N ALA A 110 -8.26 -8.58 -2.64
CA ALA A 110 -8.66 -9.64 -1.71
C ALA A 110 -8.74 -11.01 -2.39
N GLU A 111 -9.32 -11.08 -3.59
CA GLU A 111 -9.39 -12.32 -4.40
C GLU A 111 -7.99 -12.81 -4.79
N ALA A 112 -7.12 -11.90 -5.24
CA ALA A 112 -5.74 -12.23 -5.59
C ALA A 112 -4.96 -12.80 -4.38
N LEU A 113 -5.14 -12.21 -3.20
CA LEU A 113 -4.58 -12.71 -1.95
C LEU A 113 -5.10 -14.12 -1.63
N MET A 114 -6.42 -14.31 -1.65
CA MET A 114 -7.02 -15.63 -1.40
C MET A 114 -6.50 -16.70 -2.36
N LYS A 115 -6.37 -16.36 -3.65
CA LYS A 115 -5.82 -17.27 -4.66
C LYS A 115 -4.34 -17.60 -4.41
N ASP A 116 -3.53 -16.62 -4.02
CA ASP A 116 -2.11 -16.86 -3.73
C ASP A 116 -1.92 -17.74 -2.49
N TYR A 117 -2.66 -17.47 -1.42
CA TYR A 117 -2.60 -18.24 -0.18
C TYR A 117 -3.13 -19.67 -0.33
N LYS A 118 -4.24 -19.87 -1.06
CA LYS A 118 -4.73 -21.20 -1.45
C LYS A 118 -3.65 -22.05 -2.14
N ARG A 119 -2.78 -21.42 -2.92
CA ARG A 119 -1.72 -22.10 -3.68
C ARG A 119 -0.45 -22.31 -2.88
N ARG A 120 0.01 -21.30 -2.13
CA ARG A 120 1.34 -21.28 -1.51
C ARG A 120 1.34 -21.63 -0.03
N ALA A 121 0.26 -21.32 0.69
CA ALA A 121 0.15 -21.54 2.12
C ALA A 121 -1.31 -21.86 2.53
N PRO A 122 -1.84 -23.04 2.15
CA PRO A 122 -3.24 -23.40 2.43
C PRO A 122 -3.60 -23.37 3.91
N SER A 123 -2.64 -23.65 4.80
CA SER A 123 -2.82 -23.59 6.25
C SER A 123 -3.16 -22.18 6.76
N MET A 124 -2.81 -21.14 6.00
CA MET A 124 -3.05 -19.74 6.36
C MET A 124 -4.30 -19.16 5.68
N GLU A 125 -4.97 -19.92 4.81
CA GLU A 125 -6.13 -19.46 4.05
C GLU A 125 -7.27 -18.98 4.96
N ALA A 126 -7.61 -19.77 5.99
CA ALA A 126 -8.68 -19.43 6.92
C ALA A 126 -8.39 -18.13 7.68
N LEU A 127 -7.11 -17.89 8.02
CA LEU A 127 -6.67 -16.67 8.70
C LEU A 127 -6.83 -15.45 7.78
N VAL A 128 -6.38 -15.55 6.52
CA VAL A 128 -6.49 -14.46 5.54
C VAL A 128 -7.97 -14.16 5.23
N ALA A 129 -8.80 -15.20 5.06
CA ALA A 129 -10.23 -15.04 4.85
C ALA A 129 -10.90 -14.30 6.03
N GLY A 130 -10.59 -14.70 7.27
CA GLY A 130 -11.10 -14.03 8.47
C GLY A 130 -10.68 -12.56 8.54
N MET A 131 -9.43 -12.26 8.19
CA MET A 131 -8.92 -10.89 8.18
C MET A 131 -9.61 -10.02 7.12
N LEU A 132 -9.79 -10.52 5.90
CA LEU A 132 -10.48 -9.82 4.80
C LEU A 132 -11.96 -9.56 5.14
N LYS A 133 -12.63 -10.53 5.77
CA LYS A 133 -14.01 -10.38 6.26
C LYS A 133 -14.12 -9.29 7.33
N ASN A 134 -13.18 -9.23 8.28
CA ASN A 134 -13.16 -8.18 9.31
C ASN A 134 -12.99 -6.77 8.73
N MET A 135 -12.30 -6.66 7.59
CA MET A 135 -12.18 -5.41 6.83
C MET A 135 -13.41 -5.05 5.99
N LYS A 136 -14.45 -5.90 5.99
CA LYS A 136 -15.66 -5.78 5.13
C LYS A 136 -15.34 -5.78 3.64
N LEU A 137 -14.34 -6.56 3.25
CA LEU A 137 -13.85 -6.69 1.87
C LEU A 137 -14.21 -8.05 1.22
N SER A 138 -14.91 -8.91 1.97
CA SER A 138 -15.41 -10.23 1.57
C SER A 138 -16.86 -10.39 1.99
#